data_AF-A0A936XH63-F1
#
_entry.id   AF-A0A936XH63-F1
#
_cell.length_a   1.000
_cell.length_b   1.000
_cell.length_c   1.000
_cell.angle_alpha   90.00
_cell.angle_beta   90.00
_cell.angle_gamma   90.00
#
_symmetry.space_group_name_H-M   'P 1'
#
loop_
_entity.id
_entity.type
_entity.pdbx_description
1 polymer ?
#
loop_
_entity_poly.entity_id
_entity_poly.type
_entity_poly.pdbx_seq_one_letter_code
_entity_poly.pdbx_strand_id
1 'polypeptide(L)'
;MHEGSGKPWATMQILAAVPVREARANGFRVTREVTPVQEKLSGKVTRGDVWRVRLSVESDQDMSWVVLNDPIPGGARILGEGDGRDSRLAGFAEKEGAKSENKAWPTYVERTFSAYRAYYGYVPRGKFYIDYTLRLNNAGEFSLPATRVEAMYAPEVFGEAPNAKVVVGE
;
A
#
# COMPACT_ATOMS: atom_id res chain seq x y z
N MET A 1 -31.44 -0.15 -31.37
CA MET A 1 -32.40 0.96 -31.14
C MET A 1 -33.64 0.32 -30.52
N HIS A 2 -34.15 0.83 -29.40
CA HIS A 2 -35.42 0.30 -28.86
C HIS A 2 -36.57 1.05 -29.53
N GLU A 3 -37.48 0.30 -30.15
CA GLU A 3 -38.66 0.82 -30.85
C GLU A 3 -39.93 0.30 -30.14
N GLY A 4 -40.17 0.79 -28.92
CA GLY A 4 -41.34 0.42 -28.12
C GLY A 4 -41.80 1.57 -27.23
N SER A 5 -43.10 1.62 -26.92
CA SER A 5 -43.74 2.70 -26.15
C SER A 5 -43.62 2.55 -24.61
N GLY A 6 -42.78 1.62 -24.14
CA GLY A 6 -42.57 1.35 -22.72
C GLY A 6 -41.49 2.25 -22.09
N LYS A 7 -41.21 2.04 -20.80
CA LYS A 7 -40.09 2.68 -20.08
C LYS A 7 -39.00 1.64 -19.79
N PRO A 8 -38.15 1.28 -20.78
CA PRO A 8 -37.07 0.34 -20.53
C PRO A 8 -36.03 0.98 -19.61
N TRP A 9 -35.46 0.18 -18.73
CA TRP A 9 -34.21 0.49 -18.06
C TRP A 9 -33.15 -0.48 -18.57
N ALA A 10 -31.95 0.03 -18.79
CA ALA A 10 -30.80 -0.76 -19.20
C ALA A 10 -29.60 -0.35 -18.35
N THR A 11 -28.80 -1.32 -17.95
CA THR A 11 -27.53 -1.10 -17.27
C THR A 11 -26.42 -1.58 -18.18
N MET A 12 -25.40 -0.74 -18.38
CA MET A 12 -24.19 -1.10 -19.12
C MET A 12 -23.00 -1.00 -18.16
N GLN A 13 -22.18 -2.06 -18.10
CA GLN A 13 -20.97 -2.09 -17.29
C GLN A 13 -19.79 -2.47 -18.18
N ILE A 14 -18.69 -1.73 -18.05
CA ILE A 14 -17.42 -2.00 -18.75
C ILE A 14 -16.36 -2.20 -17.67
N LEU A 15 -15.59 -3.30 -17.77
CA LEU A 15 -14.48 -3.61 -16.87
C LEU A 15 -13.17 -3.62 -17.68
N ALA A 16 -12.19 -2.81 -17.28
CA ALA A 16 -10.90 -2.72 -17.95
C ALA A 16 -9.77 -2.50 -16.95
N ALA A 17 -8.61 -3.11 -17.20
CA ALA A 17 -7.38 -2.85 -16.45
C ALA A 17 -6.70 -1.60 -17.01
N VAL A 18 -6.97 -0.44 -16.41
CA VAL A 18 -6.36 0.83 -16.79
C VAL A 18 -5.17 1.11 -15.87
N PRO A 19 -3.93 1.24 -16.40
CA PRO A 19 -2.78 1.58 -15.59
C PRO A 19 -2.96 2.95 -14.91
N VAL A 20 -2.74 3.01 -13.60
CA VAL A 20 -2.64 4.27 -12.86
C VAL A 20 -1.28 4.86 -13.16
N ARG A 21 -1.24 5.95 -13.94
CA ARG A 21 0.00 6.65 -14.34
C ARG A 21 0.31 7.86 -13.47
N GLU A 22 -0.71 8.41 -12.83
CA GLU A 22 -0.65 9.60 -12.00
C GLU A 22 -1.41 9.34 -10.71
N ALA A 23 -1.03 10.03 -9.63
CA ALA A 23 -1.73 9.91 -8.37
C ALA A 23 -3.17 10.40 -8.52
N ARG A 24 -4.12 9.67 -7.92
CA ARG A 24 -5.54 10.04 -7.87
C ARG A 24 -5.95 10.22 -6.42
N ALA A 25 -6.78 11.21 -6.17
CA ALA A 25 -7.22 11.55 -4.83
C ALA A 25 -8.69 11.95 -4.84
N ASN A 26 -9.51 11.23 -4.07
CA ASN A 26 -10.89 11.55 -3.79
C ASN A 26 -11.18 11.18 -2.32
N GLY A 27 -11.05 12.12 -1.40
CA GLY A 27 -11.13 11.82 0.04
C GLY A 27 -9.79 11.45 0.69
N PHE A 28 -8.93 10.70 -0.03
CA PHE A 28 -7.60 10.35 0.45
C PHE A 28 -6.49 10.74 -0.53
N ARG A 29 -5.31 11.05 0.01
CA ARG A 29 -4.03 11.08 -0.71
C ARG A 29 -3.09 10.09 -0.04
N VAL A 30 -2.39 9.29 -0.85
CA VAL A 30 -1.35 8.37 -0.36
C VAL A 30 -0.04 8.65 -1.07
N THR A 31 1.06 8.56 -0.33
CA THR A 31 2.43 8.62 -0.87
C THR A 31 3.22 7.44 -0.34
N ARG A 32 4.02 6.83 -1.22
CA ARG A 32 4.87 5.69 -0.89
C ARG A 32 6.34 6.08 -1.01
N GLU A 33 7.08 5.88 0.07
CA GLU A 33 8.51 6.11 0.14
C GLU A 33 9.22 4.79 0.46
N VAL A 34 10.31 4.49 -0.26
CA VAL A 34 11.11 3.27 -0.07
C VAL A 34 12.52 3.68 0.30
N THR A 35 13.00 3.16 1.41
CA THR A 35 14.34 3.42 1.93
C THR A 35 15.09 2.10 2.09
N PRO A 36 16.28 1.93 1.49
CA PRO A 36 17.15 0.79 1.78
C PRO A 36 17.58 0.81 3.26
N VAL A 37 17.35 -0.28 3.98
CA VAL A 37 17.80 -0.46 5.37
C VAL A 37 19.05 -1.33 5.41
N GLN A 38 19.13 -2.31 4.52
CA GLN A 38 20.28 -3.18 4.36
C GLN A 38 20.50 -3.42 2.87
N GLU A 39 21.68 -3.05 2.39
CA GLU A 39 22.14 -3.30 1.02
C GLU A 39 23.26 -4.33 1.06
N LYS A 40 23.16 -5.35 0.21
CA LYS A 40 24.25 -6.30 -0.04
C LYS A 40 25.34 -5.66 -0.89
N LEU A 41 24.96 -4.87 -1.89
CA LEU A 41 25.86 -4.05 -2.71
C LEU A 41 25.41 -2.60 -2.63
N SER A 42 26.24 -1.72 -2.06
CA SER A 42 25.86 -0.32 -1.83
C SER A 42 25.42 0.38 -3.12
N GLY A 43 24.26 1.03 -3.08
CA GLY A 43 23.67 1.75 -4.22
C GLY A 43 23.12 0.85 -5.33
N LYS A 44 23.05 -0.47 -5.12
CA LYS A 44 22.44 -1.42 -6.06
C LYS A 44 21.34 -2.21 -5.37
N VAL A 45 20.22 -2.35 -6.06
CA VAL A 45 19.12 -3.21 -5.63
C VAL A 45 19.43 -4.65 -6.03
N THR A 46 19.62 -5.51 -5.04
CA THR A 46 19.96 -6.92 -5.24
C THR A 46 19.12 -7.83 -4.36
N ARG A 47 19.03 -9.11 -4.77
CA ARG A 47 18.42 -10.14 -3.94
C ARG A 47 19.15 -10.23 -2.60
N GLY A 48 18.38 -10.17 -1.52
CA GLY A 48 18.84 -10.18 -0.13
C GLY A 48 18.68 -8.82 0.55
N ASP A 49 18.52 -7.74 -0.21
CA ASP A 49 18.33 -6.40 0.35
C ASP A 49 17.05 -6.31 1.17
N VAL A 50 17.11 -5.47 2.21
CA VAL A 50 15.97 -5.16 3.08
C VAL A 50 15.61 -3.70 2.90
N TRP A 51 14.35 -3.46 2.58
CA TRP A 51 13.77 -2.14 2.44
C TRP A 51 12.80 -1.84 3.58
N ARG A 52 12.73 -0.58 3.96
CA ARG A 52 11.62 0.01 4.71
C ARG A 52 10.73 0.76 3.73
N VAL A 53 9.44 0.50 3.80
CA VAL A 53 8.42 1.22 3.04
C VAL A 53 7.62 2.04 4.04
N ARG A 54 7.53 3.35 3.78
CA ARG A 54 6.66 4.27 4.50
C ARG A 54 5.49 4.65 3.60
N LEU A 55 4.29 4.43 4.11
CA LEU A 55 3.05 4.85 3.49
C LEU A 55 2.49 6.00 4.30
N SER A 56 2.48 7.20 3.73
CA SER A 56 1.87 8.38 4.35
C SER A 56 0.53 8.64 3.69
N VAL A 57 -0.50 8.82 4.50
CA VAL A 57 -1.87 9.05 4.05
C VAL A 57 -2.40 10.35 4.64
N GLU A 58 -3.07 11.13 3.81
CA GLU A 58 -3.85 12.31 4.23
C GLU A 58 -5.32 12.06 3.92
N SER A 59 -6.17 12.18 4.93
CA SER A 59 -7.63 12.13 4.82
C SER A 59 -8.21 13.53 4.94
N ASP A 60 -9.12 13.90 4.03
CA ASP A 60 -9.82 15.19 4.08
C ASP A 60 -11.03 15.20 5.02
N GLN A 61 -11.48 14.02 5.46
CA GLN A 61 -12.64 13.80 6.31
C GLN A 61 -12.44 12.63 7.30
N ASP A 62 -13.35 12.49 8.24
CA ASP A 62 -13.39 11.32 9.13
C ASP A 62 -14.02 10.14 8.38
N MET A 63 -13.43 8.95 8.49
CA MET A 63 -13.90 7.76 7.77
C MET A 63 -13.77 6.50 8.63
N SER A 64 -14.69 5.56 8.46
CA SER A 64 -14.63 4.24 9.11
C SER A 64 -14.36 3.15 8.08
N TRP A 65 -13.77 2.03 8.54
CA TRP A 65 -13.47 0.87 7.70
C TRP A 65 -12.67 1.22 6.45
N VAL A 66 -11.48 1.76 6.67
CA VAL A 66 -10.54 2.14 5.61
C VAL A 66 -9.51 1.03 5.44
N VAL A 67 -9.22 0.66 4.20
CA VAL A 67 -8.13 -0.28 3.86
C VAL A 67 -7.04 0.45 3.10
N LEU A 68 -5.79 0.25 3.52
CA LEU A 68 -4.59 0.65 2.79
C LEU A 68 -3.92 -0.62 2.26
N ASN A 69 -3.82 -0.75 0.94
CA ASN A 69 -3.25 -1.89 0.23
C ASN A 69 -2.02 -1.44 -0.58
N ASP A 70 -0.86 -1.97 -0.22
CA ASP A 70 0.40 -1.74 -0.95
C ASP A 70 0.96 -3.05 -1.52
N PRO A 71 0.96 -3.22 -2.86
CA PRO A 71 1.57 -4.38 -3.51
C PRO A 71 3.09 -4.46 -3.28
N ILE A 72 3.61 -5.69 -3.14
CA ILE A 72 5.06 -5.93 -2.99
C ILE A 72 5.63 -6.68 -4.20
N PRO A 73 6.95 -6.57 -4.49
CA PRO A 73 7.60 -7.35 -5.54
C PRO A 73 7.38 -8.86 -5.36
N GLY A 74 7.22 -9.57 -6.48
CA GLY A 74 6.95 -11.01 -6.48
C GLY A 74 8.04 -11.81 -5.75
N GLY A 75 7.62 -12.57 -4.73
CA GLY A 75 8.53 -13.37 -3.89
C GLY A 75 9.33 -12.59 -2.86
N ALA A 76 9.13 -11.27 -2.75
CA ALA A 76 9.56 -10.53 -1.57
C ALA A 76 8.79 -11.02 -0.33
N ARG A 77 9.40 -10.84 0.85
CA ARG A 77 8.78 -11.22 2.13
C ARG A 77 8.71 -10.01 3.05
N ILE A 78 7.52 -9.75 3.60
CA ILE A 78 7.35 -8.74 4.66
C ILE A 78 7.92 -9.30 5.96
N LEU A 79 8.74 -8.51 6.65
CA LEU A 79 9.40 -8.90 7.91
C LEU A 79 8.57 -8.46 9.13
N GLY A 80 8.81 -9.09 10.28
CA GLY A 80 8.16 -8.76 11.56
C GLY A 80 7.14 -9.79 12.07
N GLU A 81 7.16 -11.03 11.57
CA GLU A 81 6.17 -12.07 11.89
C GLU A 81 6.55 -13.01 13.05
N GLY A 82 7.58 -12.70 13.85
CA GLY A 82 7.86 -13.46 15.09
C GLY A 82 8.90 -14.59 14.99
N ASP A 83 9.97 -14.40 14.23
CA ASP A 83 11.27 -15.03 14.52
C ASP A 83 12.12 -13.98 15.26
N GLY A 84 12.63 -14.30 16.45
CA GLY A 84 13.36 -13.38 17.32
C GLY A 84 14.56 -12.64 16.70
N ARG A 85 15.03 -13.03 15.50
CA ARG A 85 16.00 -12.26 14.70
C ARG A 85 15.37 -11.11 13.91
N ASP A 86 14.20 -11.32 13.31
CA ASP A 86 13.48 -10.32 12.51
C ASP A 86 12.80 -9.25 13.37
N SER A 87 12.48 -9.58 14.63
CA SER A 87 11.90 -8.64 15.60
C SER A 87 12.83 -7.47 15.94
N ARG A 88 14.15 -7.62 15.78
CA ARG A 88 15.09 -6.51 15.99
C ARG A 88 14.98 -5.49 14.86
N LEU A 89 14.96 -5.93 13.60
CA LEU A 89 14.82 -5.07 12.42
C LEU A 89 13.43 -4.42 12.35
N ALA A 90 12.37 -5.15 12.68
CA ALA A 90 11.02 -4.61 12.82
C ALA A 90 10.92 -3.63 14.01
N GLY A 91 11.54 -3.96 15.15
CA GLY A 91 11.54 -3.13 16.35
C GLY A 91 12.27 -1.78 16.19
N PHE A 92 13.19 -1.65 15.24
CA PHE A 92 13.77 -0.36 14.87
C PHE A 92 12.81 0.49 14.01
N ALA A 93 12.00 -0.14 13.14
CA ALA A 93 11.01 0.57 12.32
C ALA A 93 9.78 1.01 13.13
N GLU A 94 9.31 0.15 14.04
CA GLU A 94 8.10 0.41 14.83
C GLU A 94 8.34 1.43 15.97
N LYS A 95 9.56 1.48 16.53
CA LYS A 95 9.91 2.44 17.60
C LYS A 95 10.28 3.84 17.10
N GLU A 96 10.76 3.99 15.86
CA GLU A 96 11.07 5.32 15.30
C GLU A 96 9.80 6.14 14.95
N GLY A 97 8.67 5.47 14.70
CA GLY A 97 7.36 6.12 14.49
C GLY A 97 6.58 6.45 15.78
N ALA A 98 7.07 6.02 16.94
CA ALA A 98 6.34 6.14 18.21
C ALA A 98 6.41 7.54 18.86
N LYS A 99 7.04 8.53 18.21
CA LYS A 99 7.01 9.94 18.65
C LYS A 99 5.77 10.67 18.08
N SER A 100 4.63 10.38 18.71
CA SER A 100 3.50 11.29 19.01
C SER A 100 2.88 12.22 17.93
N GLU A 101 2.73 11.82 16.66
CA GLU A 101 1.89 12.56 15.69
C GLU A 101 0.96 11.71 14.82
N ASN A 102 1.02 10.37 14.94
CA ASN A 102 0.25 9.49 14.08
C ASN A 102 -1.23 9.40 14.53
N LYS A 103 -2.16 9.89 13.70
CA LYS A 103 -3.58 10.01 14.07
C LYS A 103 -4.41 8.73 13.92
N ALA A 104 -3.89 7.70 13.26
CA ALA A 104 -4.61 6.44 13.04
C ALA A 104 -3.67 5.24 13.17
N TRP A 105 -4.18 4.17 13.77
CA TRP A 105 -3.48 2.88 13.87
C TRP A 105 -4.36 1.77 13.27
N PRO A 106 -3.76 0.79 12.59
CA PRO A 106 -4.52 -0.31 12.01
C PRO A 106 -5.13 -1.16 13.12
N THR A 107 -6.39 -1.54 12.92
CA THR A 107 -7.08 -2.57 13.70
C THR A 107 -6.57 -3.97 13.35
N TYR A 108 -6.18 -4.16 12.09
CA TYR A 108 -5.64 -5.43 11.61
C TYR A 108 -4.66 -5.20 10.45
N VAL A 109 -3.64 -6.04 10.35
CA VAL A 109 -2.65 -6.00 9.26
C VAL A 109 -2.50 -7.38 8.66
N GLU A 110 -2.76 -7.51 7.37
CA GLU A 110 -2.45 -8.70 6.58
C GLU A 110 -1.12 -8.51 5.87
N ARG A 111 -0.24 -9.50 6.04
CA ARG A 111 1.05 -9.57 5.34
C ARG A 111 1.00 -10.76 4.40
N THR A 112 0.66 -10.52 3.14
CA THR A 112 0.53 -11.57 2.13
C THR A 112 1.80 -11.64 1.27
N PHE A 113 1.91 -12.68 0.44
CA PHE A 113 3.00 -12.80 -0.55
C PHE A 113 2.90 -11.77 -1.68
N SER A 114 1.76 -11.09 -1.84
CA SER A 114 1.49 -10.14 -2.93
C SER A 114 1.34 -8.69 -2.47
N ALA A 115 0.99 -8.45 -1.20
CA ALA A 115 0.71 -7.11 -0.68
C ALA A 115 0.78 -7.04 0.84
N TYR A 116 1.10 -5.83 1.32
CA TYR A 116 0.84 -5.38 2.68
C TYR A 116 -0.53 -4.71 2.73
N ARG A 117 -1.41 -5.16 3.63
CA ARG A 117 -2.74 -4.54 3.83
C ARG A 117 -2.95 -4.14 5.28
N ALA A 118 -3.31 -2.89 5.51
CA ALA A 118 -3.65 -2.37 6.82
C ALA A 118 -5.11 -1.94 6.83
N TYR A 119 -5.88 -2.48 7.78
CA TYR A 119 -7.30 -2.20 7.97
C TYR A 119 -7.47 -1.30 9.18
N TYR A 120 -8.18 -0.19 9.01
CA TYR A 120 -8.45 0.79 10.03
C TYR A 120 -9.95 0.83 10.30
N GLY A 121 -10.36 0.49 11.53
CA GLY A 121 -11.75 0.66 11.94
C GLY A 121 -12.20 2.13 11.89
N TYR A 122 -11.26 3.06 12.13
CA TYR A 122 -11.51 4.50 12.07
C TYR A 122 -10.24 5.27 11.67
N VAL A 123 -10.41 6.27 10.81
CA VAL A 123 -9.37 7.22 10.38
C VAL A 123 -9.94 8.64 10.54
N PRO A 124 -9.40 9.47 11.45
CA PRO A 124 -9.79 10.87 11.54
C PRO A 124 -9.19 11.70 10.40
N ARG A 125 -9.80 12.86 10.14
CA ARG A 125 -9.26 13.89 9.26
C ARG A 125 -7.84 14.27 9.64
N GLY A 126 -6.99 14.36 8.63
CA GLY A 126 -5.58 14.73 8.75
C GLY A 126 -4.64 13.63 8.28
N LYS A 127 -3.42 13.64 8.82
CA LYS A 127 -2.34 12.80 8.35
C LYS A 127 -2.07 11.65 9.30
N PHE A 128 -1.78 10.50 8.72
CA PHE A 128 -1.28 9.33 9.42
C PHE A 128 -0.28 8.61 8.51
N TYR A 129 0.51 7.72 9.09
CA TYR A 129 1.46 6.92 8.32
C TYR A 129 1.59 5.52 8.89
N ILE A 130 2.13 4.62 8.09
CA ILE A 130 2.51 3.28 8.52
C ILE A 130 3.79 2.84 7.82
N ASP A 131 4.64 2.19 8.60
CA ASP A 131 5.91 1.66 8.12
C ASP A 131 5.88 0.13 8.15
N TYR A 132 6.46 -0.48 7.13
CA TYR A 132 6.76 -1.91 7.15
C TYR A 132 8.10 -2.18 6.48
N THR A 133 8.68 -3.34 6.77
CA THR A 133 9.94 -3.77 6.15
C THR A 133 9.71 -5.00 5.29
N LEU A 134 10.44 -5.10 4.19
CA LEU A 134 10.39 -6.24 3.30
C LEU A 134 11.79 -6.62 2.83
N ARG A 135 12.03 -7.91 2.65
CA ARG A 135 13.24 -8.47 2.03
C ARG A 135 12.95 -8.89 0.60
N LEU A 136 13.84 -8.49 -0.32
CA LEU A 136 13.81 -8.92 -1.72
C LEU A 136 14.45 -10.32 -1.83
N ASN A 137 13.71 -11.34 -2.22
CA ASN A 137 14.24 -12.71 -2.28
C ASN A 137 14.48 -13.25 -3.70
N ASN A 138 14.06 -12.53 -4.74
CA ASN A 138 14.22 -12.93 -6.13
C ASN A 138 14.79 -11.79 -6.97
N ALA A 139 15.71 -12.13 -7.86
CA ALA A 139 16.14 -11.24 -8.93
C ALA A 139 15.08 -11.22 -10.05
N GLY A 140 14.97 -10.08 -10.74
CA GLY A 140 13.99 -9.90 -11.83
C GLY A 140 13.42 -8.48 -11.91
N GLU A 141 12.51 -8.28 -12.85
CA GLU A 141 11.75 -7.05 -13.04
C GLU A 141 10.30 -7.26 -12.59
N PHE A 142 9.83 -6.43 -11.67
CA PHE A 142 8.50 -6.53 -11.08
C PHE A 142 7.69 -5.27 -11.37
N SER A 143 6.53 -5.46 -11.99
CA SER A 143 5.52 -4.42 -12.13
C SER A 143 4.56 -4.48 -10.95
N LEU A 144 4.34 -3.33 -10.30
CA LEU A 144 3.48 -3.23 -9.13
C LEU A 144 2.21 -2.45 -9.50
N PRO A 145 1.01 -2.96 -9.15
CA PRO A 145 -0.18 -2.14 -9.13
C PRO A 145 0.00 -0.91 -8.22
N ALA A 146 -0.86 0.08 -8.37
CA ALA A 146 -0.84 1.26 -7.51
C ALA A 146 -1.08 0.89 -6.03
N THR A 147 -0.40 1.60 -5.14
CA THR A 147 -0.78 1.63 -3.72
C THR A 147 -2.12 2.33 -3.62
N ARG A 148 -3.08 1.72 -2.94
CA ARG A 148 -4.45 2.23 -2.85
C ARG A 148 -4.91 2.30 -1.40
N VAL A 149 -5.50 3.42 -1.03
CA VAL A 149 -6.27 3.58 0.21
C VAL A 149 -7.73 3.83 -0.17
N GLU A 150 -8.67 3.18 0.48
CA GLU A 150 -10.09 3.40 0.20
C GLU A 150 -10.98 3.07 1.41
N ALA A 151 -12.15 3.70 1.46
CA ALA A 151 -13.20 3.33 2.39
C ALA A 151 -13.97 2.12 1.84
N MET A 152 -14.02 1.02 2.60
CA MET A 152 -14.62 -0.25 2.14
C MET A 152 -16.11 -0.13 1.80
N TYR A 153 -16.82 0.77 2.48
CA TYR A 153 -18.27 0.99 2.32
C TYR A 153 -18.62 2.29 1.60
N ALA A 154 -17.62 3.04 1.14
CA ALA A 154 -17.77 4.24 0.31
C ALA A 154 -16.62 4.26 -0.72
N PRO A 155 -16.61 3.32 -1.68
CA PRO A 155 -15.47 3.10 -2.59
C PRO A 155 -15.16 4.29 -3.51
N GLU A 156 -16.06 5.25 -3.62
CA GLU A 156 -15.81 6.55 -4.24
C GLU A 156 -14.80 7.38 -3.45
N VAL A 157 -14.62 7.15 -2.15
CA VAL A 157 -13.61 7.75 -1.30
C VAL A 157 -12.34 6.90 -1.31
N PHE A 158 -11.37 7.29 -2.13
CA PHE A 158 -10.12 6.59 -2.34
C PHE A 158 -8.94 7.53 -2.63
N GLY A 159 -7.74 6.98 -2.51
CA GLY A 159 -6.49 7.59 -2.98
C GLY A 159 -5.61 6.51 -3.60
N GLU A 160 -4.95 6.83 -4.71
CA GLU A 160 -4.04 5.93 -5.40
C GLU A 160 -2.71 6.62 -5.70
N ALA A 161 -1.61 5.90 -5.47
CA ALA A 161 -0.27 6.31 -5.89
C ALA A 161 0.32 5.27 -6.85
N PRO A 162 0.78 5.67 -8.05
CA PRO A 162 1.43 4.75 -8.98
C PRO A 162 2.76 4.26 -8.39
N ASN A 163 3.05 2.97 -8.59
CA ASN A 163 4.31 2.36 -8.19
C ASN A 163 5.26 2.26 -9.36
N ALA A 164 6.52 2.64 -9.14
CA ALA A 164 7.58 2.42 -10.11
C ALA A 164 7.87 0.92 -10.24
N LYS A 165 8.34 0.52 -11.43
CA LYS A 165 8.88 -0.83 -11.64
C LYS A 165 10.07 -1.06 -10.72
N VAL A 166 10.16 -2.27 -10.16
CA VAL A 166 11.26 -2.68 -9.29
C VAL A 166 12.16 -3.64 -10.05
N VAL A 167 13.44 -3.26 -10.22
CA VAL A 167 14.47 -4.10 -10.84
C VAL A 167 15.41 -4.59 -9.75
N VAL A 168 15.51 -5.91 -9.61
CA VAL A 168 16.34 -6.57 -8.59
C VAL A 168 17.42 -7.39 -9.28
N GLY A 169 18.70 -7.08 -8.99
CA GLY A 169 19.86 -7.85 -9.43
C GLY A 169 20.16 -9.06 -8.55
N GLU A 170 21.21 -9.80 -8.91
CA GLU A 170 21.70 -11.00 -8.19
C GLU A 170 22.44 -10.70 -6.87
#